data_AF-A0A412F0R2-F1
#
_entry.id   AF-A0A412F0R2-F1
#
_cell.length_a   1.000
_cell.length_b   1.000
_cell.length_c   1.000
_cell.angle_alpha   90.00
_cell.angle_beta   90.00
_cell.angle_gamma   90.00
#
_symmetry.space_group_name_H-M   'P 1'
#
loop_
_entity.id
_entity.type
_entity.pdbx_description
1 polymer ?
#
loop_
_entity_poly.entity_id
_entity_poly.type
_entity_poly.pdbx_seq_one_letter_code
_entity_poly.pdbx_strand_id
1 'polypeptide(L)'
;MRKFTCESEFLNESKKLYGKYIESERQLKTLIKDTNANRDISEEAKTRDTLKMQKDISARRAGMKTKMSELEKEFTDWAFDFADLQGVGLSKNLVQALSSGISYTPQELLYLAKQAGNDQADLRLISDYAKKQGFEMNCYRSPEQKIKDFHTMNEIFGKSADDEDCKNWVRLPDNEVDDFVNKRLNTICIRPDDFTIKEIPKTIDELIEQDIIENRKKEAEKRDKNGEFLKGFGQEEPKVDTAFYESREVEENE
;
A
#
# COMPACT_ATOMS: atom_id res chain seq x y z
N MET A 1 9.09 -25.55 0.02
CA MET A 1 9.60 -24.21 -0.31
C MET A 1 8.46 -23.24 -0.03
N ARG A 2 8.64 -22.23 0.83
CA ARG A 2 7.58 -21.22 1.05
C ARG A 2 7.33 -20.50 -0.27
N LYS A 3 6.06 -20.34 -0.66
CA LYS A 3 5.64 -19.73 -1.93
C LYS A 3 5.96 -18.23 -1.96
N PHE A 4 6.02 -17.60 -0.79
CA PHE A 4 6.29 -16.19 -0.61
C PHE A 4 7.43 -15.97 0.39
N THR A 5 8.28 -14.99 0.11
CA THR A 5 9.51 -14.67 0.83
C THR A 5 9.50 -13.27 1.45
N CYS A 6 8.73 -12.34 0.91
CA CYS A 6 8.60 -10.97 1.43
C CYS A 6 7.21 -10.37 1.18
N GLU A 7 6.90 -9.26 1.85
CA GLU A 7 5.59 -8.60 1.78
C GLU A 7 5.23 -8.17 0.35
N SER A 8 6.22 -7.71 -0.42
CA SER A 8 6.00 -7.26 -1.80
C SER A 8 5.40 -8.34 -2.70
N GLU A 9 5.73 -9.61 -2.48
CA GLU A 9 5.20 -10.71 -3.28
C GLU A 9 3.72 -10.97 -2.97
N PHE A 10 3.31 -10.84 -1.71
CA PHE A 10 1.91 -10.92 -1.31
C PHE A 10 1.09 -9.78 -1.91
N LEU A 11 1.60 -8.55 -1.85
CA LEU A 11 0.93 -7.40 -2.46
C LEU A 11 0.79 -7.55 -3.98
N ASN A 12 1.84 -8.04 -4.65
CA ASN A 12 1.80 -8.31 -6.08
C ASN A 12 0.80 -9.40 -6.46
N GLU A 13 0.65 -10.45 -5.63
CA GLU A 13 -0.36 -11.48 -5.90
C GLU A 13 -1.78 -10.96 -5.65
N SER A 14 -2.03 -10.14 -4.60
CA SER A 14 -3.32 -9.45 -4.43
C SER A 14 -3.67 -8.58 -5.64
N LYS A 15 -2.72 -7.78 -6.12
CA LYS A 15 -2.85 -6.95 -7.33
C LYS A 15 -3.22 -7.80 -8.55
N LYS A 16 -2.53 -8.92 -8.75
CA LYS A 16 -2.74 -9.83 -9.88
C LYS A 16 -4.11 -10.52 -9.81
N LEU A 17 -4.56 -10.92 -8.62
CA LEU A 17 -5.90 -11.48 -8.42
C LEU A 17 -6.98 -10.45 -8.79
N TYR A 18 -6.82 -9.22 -8.32
CA TYR A 18 -7.73 -8.12 -8.66
C TYR A 18 -7.74 -7.81 -10.17
N GLY A 19 -6.56 -7.62 -10.78
CA GLY A 19 -6.44 -7.30 -12.20
C GLY A 19 -7.05 -8.38 -13.12
N LYS A 20 -6.84 -9.66 -12.81
CA LYS A 20 -7.46 -10.77 -13.54
C LYS A 20 -8.99 -10.75 -13.49
N TYR A 21 -9.56 -10.41 -12.33
CA TYR A 21 -11.01 -10.27 -12.20
C TYR A 21 -11.50 -9.10 -13.06
N ILE A 22 -10.89 -7.93 -12.94
CA ILE A 22 -11.26 -6.70 -13.67
C ILE A 22 -11.22 -6.90 -15.18
N GLU A 23 -10.16 -7.52 -15.71
CA GLU A 23 -10.05 -7.82 -17.13
C GLU A 23 -11.18 -8.74 -17.60
N SER A 24 -11.47 -9.79 -16.83
CA SER A 24 -12.55 -10.72 -17.18
C SER A 24 -13.94 -10.10 -17.11
N GLU A 25 -14.17 -9.23 -16.13
CA GLU A 25 -15.42 -8.49 -15.98
C GLU A 25 -15.63 -7.56 -17.18
N ARG A 26 -14.58 -6.86 -17.62
CA ARG A 26 -14.61 -5.98 -18.81
C ARG A 26 -14.98 -6.77 -20.07
N GLN A 27 -14.37 -7.93 -20.27
CA GLN A 27 -14.67 -8.80 -21.42
C GLN A 27 -16.15 -9.24 -21.39
N LEU A 28 -16.65 -9.70 -20.25
CA LEU A 28 -18.05 -10.13 -20.11
C LEU A 28 -19.04 -8.97 -20.27
N LYS A 29 -18.75 -7.78 -19.74
CA LYS A 29 -19.57 -6.57 -19.94
C LYS A 29 -19.61 -6.14 -21.40
N THR A 30 -18.51 -6.29 -22.14
CA THR A 30 -18.46 -6.02 -23.59
C THR A 30 -19.34 -7.01 -24.34
N LEU A 31 -19.24 -8.31 -24.04
CA LEU A 31 -20.10 -9.35 -24.63
C LEU A 31 -21.58 -9.12 -24.34
N ILE A 32 -21.95 -8.67 -23.13
CA ILE A 32 -23.33 -8.29 -22.79
C ILE A 32 -23.82 -7.16 -23.71
N LYS A 33 -22.98 -6.13 -23.91
CA LYS A 33 -23.31 -4.99 -24.78
C LYS A 33 -23.50 -5.44 -26.24
N ASP A 34 -22.60 -6.27 -26.75
CA ASP A 34 -22.67 -6.78 -28.13
C ASP A 34 -23.90 -7.67 -28.34
N THR A 35 -24.22 -8.53 -27.35
CA THR A 35 -25.41 -9.39 -27.37
C THR A 35 -26.69 -8.56 -27.40
N ASN A 36 -26.76 -7.49 -26.60
CA ASN A 36 -27.93 -6.60 -26.59
C ASN A 36 -28.08 -5.80 -27.90
N ALA A 37 -26.97 -5.39 -28.51
CA ALA A 37 -26.95 -4.65 -29.77
C ALA A 37 -27.27 -5.51 -31.00
N ASN A 38 -27.13 -6.84 -30.91
CA ASN A 38 -27.37 -7.75 -32.02
C ASN A 38 -28.87 -7.81 -32.37
N ARG A 39 -29.23 -7.52 -33.62
CA ARG A 39 -30.62 -7.48 -34.11
C ARG A 39 -31.14 -8.83 -34.58
N ASP A 40 -30.25 -9.81 -34.75
CA ASP A 40 -30.57 -11.13 -35.32
C ASP A 40 -30.99 -12.15 -34.26
N ILE A 41 -30.94 -11.79 -32.97
CA ILE A 41 -31.33 -12.65 -31.84
C ILE A 41 -32.62 -12.14 -31.20
N SER A 42 -33.47 -13.05 -30.76
CA SER A 42 -34.69 -12.70 -30.03
C SER A 42 -34.38 -12.07 -28.66
N GLU A 43 -35.27 -11.20 -28.18
CA GLU A 43 -35.13 -10.57 -26.85
C GLU A 43 -35.07 -11.61 -25.72
N GLU A 44 -35.77 -12.74 -25.86
CA GLU A 44 -35.69 -13.86 -24.92
C GLU A 44 -34.31 -14.53 -24.90
N ALA A 45 -33.66 -14.66 -26.05
CA ALA A 45 -32.30 -15.20 -26.16
C ALA A 45 -31.28 -14.21 -25.57
N LYS A 46 -31.40 -12.91 -25.88
CA LYS A 46 -30.56 -11.86 -25.28
C LYS A 46 -30.66 -11.86 -23.76
N THR A 47 -31.89 -11.90 -23.24
CA THR A 47 -32.13 -11.92 -21.79
C THR A 47 -31.47 -13.14 -21.16
N ARG A 48 -31.61 -14.32 -21.76
CA ARG A 48 -31.00 -15.56 -21.25
C ARG A 48 -29.47 -15.51 -21.22
N ASP A 49 -28.85 -15.07 -22.31
CA ASP A 49 -27.40 -15.07 -22.46
C ASP A 49 -26.74 -13.98 -21.59
N THR A 50 -27.35 -12.80 -21.50
CA THR A 50 -26.90 -11.74 -20.59
C THR A 50 -27.02 -12.15 -19.12
N LEU A 51 -28.09 -12.85 -18.71
CA LEU A 51 -28.23 -13.41 -17.36
C LEU A 51 -27.14 -14.43 -17.04
N LYS A 52 -26.75 -15.25 -18.02
CA LYS A 52 -25.66 -16.21 -17.85
C LYS A 52 -24.32 -15.50 -17.66
N MET A 53 -24.03 -14.49 -18.48
CA MET A 53 -22.81 -13.68 -18.36
C MET A 53 -22.75 -12.91 -17.03
N GLN A 54 -23.89 -12.39 -16.55
CA GLN A 54 -23.99 -11.75 -15.24
C GLN A 54 -23.68 -12.74 -14.10
N LYS A 55 -24.26 -13.95 -14.15
CA LYS A 55 -23.94 -15.01 -13.19
C LYS A 55 -22.44 -15.37 -13.22
N ASP A 56 -21.83 -15.41 -14.39
CA ASP A 56 -20.39 -15.67 -14.53
C ASP A 56 -19.54 -14.55 -13.91
N ILE A 57 -19.95 -13.27 -14.04
CA ILE A 57 -19.29 -12.14 -13.35
C ILE A 57 -19.36 -12.34 -11.83
N SER A 58 -20.56 -12.62 -11.28
CA SER A 58 -20.74 -12.82 -9.84
C SER A 58 -19.93 -14.02 -9.33
N ALA A 59 -19.89 -15.13 -10.07
CA ALA A 59 -19.09 -16.31 -9.73
C ALA A 59 -17.59 -16.01 -9.72
N ARG A 60 -17.08 -15.26 -10.72
CA ARG A 60 -15.67 -14.84 -10.77
C ARG A 60 -15.33 -13.89 -9.62
N ARG A 61 -16.23 -13.00 -9.22
CA ARG A 61 -16.04 -12.14 -8.05
C ARG A 61 -15.93 -12.95 -6.76
N ALA A 62 -16.85 -13.89 -6.55
CA ALA A 62 -16.80 -14.78 -5.39
C ALA A 62 -15.48 -15.56 -5.35
N GLY A 63 -15.05 -16.12 -6.49
CA GLY A 63 -13.76 -16.81 -6.59
C GLY A 63 -12.54 -15.92 -6.31
N MET A 64 -12.56 -14.65 -6.74
CA MET A 64 -11.51 -13.68 -6.40
C MET A 64 -11.46 -13.44 -4.87
N LYS A 65 -12.61 -13.20 -4.23
CA LYS A 65 -12.70 -12.97 -2.78
C LYS A 65 -12.19 -14.17 -1.98
N THR A 66 -12.53 -15.39 -2.38
CA THR A 66 -12.00 -16.61 -1.74
C THR A 66 -10.47 -16.65 -1.82
N LYS A 67 -9.90 -16.41 -2.99
CA LYS A 67 -8.43 -16.41 -3.18
C LYS A 67 -7.74 -15.28 -2.41
N MET A 68 -8.36 -14.11 -2.29
CA MET A 68 -7.83 -13.02 -1.45
C MET A 68 -7.84 -13.41 0.02
N SER A 69 -8.91 -14.06 0.52
CA SER A 69 -8.97 -14.55 1.90
C SER A 69 -7.95 -15.66 2.18
N GLU A 70 -7.70 -16.56 1.22
CA GLU A 70 -6.63 -17.55 1.31
C GLU A 70 -5.26 -16.88 1.41
N LEU A 71 -5.02 -15.86 0.57
CA LEU A 71 -3.78 -15.08 0.58
C LEU A 71 -3.58 -14.32 1.89
N GLU A 72 -4.64 -13.80 2.52
CA GLU A 72 -4.59 -13.19 3.86
C GLU A 72 -4.17 -14.17 4.94
N LYS A 73 -4.64 -15.41 4.87
CA LYS A 73 -4.21 -16.46 5.80
C LYS A 73 -2.74 -16.79 5.59
N GLU A 74 -2.32 -17.01 4.34
CA GLU A 74 -0.90 -17.24 4.02
C GLU A 74 0.00 -16.09 4.48
N PHE A 75 -0.45 -14.83 4.34
CA PHE A 75 0.26 -13.65 4.83
C PHE A 75 0.34 -13.60 6.35
N THR A 76 -0.76 -13.94 7.03
CA THR A 76 -0.84 -13.97 8.50
C THR A 76 0.11 -15.01 9.07
N ASP A 77 0.07 -16.24 8.53
CA ASP A 77 0.97 -17.32 8.93
C ASP A 77 2.43 -16.93 8.69
N TRP A 78 2.73 -16.37 7.52
CA TRP A 78 4.05 -15.83 7.21
C TRP A 78 4.49 -14.75 8.20
N ALA A 79 3.64 -13.77 8.51
CA ALA A 79 3.98 -12.66 9.40
C ALA A 79 4.27 -13.13 10.84
N PHE A 80 3.54 -14.12 11.35
CA PHE A 80 3.79 -14.70 12.67
C PHE A 80 4.99 -15.64 12.70
N ASP A 81 5.22 -16.41 11.63
CA ASP A 81 6.39 -17.29 11.52
C ASP A 81 7.72 -16.53 11.65
N PHE A 82 7.81 -15.30 11.13
CA PHE A 82 9.00 -14.44 11.32
C PHE A 82 9.03 -13.72 12.66
N ALA A 83 7.87 -13.54 13.30
CA ALA A 83 7.79 -12.90 14.61
C ALA A 83 8.24 -13.84 15.73
N ASP A 84 8.11 -15.14 15.54
CA ASP A 84 8.54 -16.12 16.54
C ASP A 84 10.08 -16.14 16.63
N LEU A 85 10.61 -15.41 17.61
CA LEU A 85 12.05 -15.24 17.91
C LEU A 85 12.76 -16.56 18.27
N GLN A 86 12.09 -17.72 18.19
CA GLN A 86 12.63 -19.01 18.57
C GLN A 86 13.11 -19.88 17.40
N GLY A 87 12.80 -19.56 16.14
CA GLY A 87 12.93 -20.55 15.07
C GLY A 87 13.41 -20.01 13.74
N VAL A 88 14.70 -20.18 13.47
CA VAL A 88 15.30 -20.16 12.11
C VAL A 88 15.32 -18.77 11.44
N GLY A 89 16.34 -17.96 11.77
CA GLY A 89 16.62 -16.72 11.04
C GLY A 89 17.52 -15.75 11.80
N LEU A 90 17.39 -15.72 13.13
CA LEU A 90 18.14 -14.79 13.97
C LEU A 90 19.66 -14.92 13.82
N SER A 91 20.32 -13.80 13.58
CA SER A 91 21.77 -13.71 13.58
C SER A 91 22.32 -14.00 14.98
N LYS A 92 23.00 -15.14 15.14
CA LYS A 92 23.67 -15.52 16.40
C LYS A 92 24.65 -14.45 16.87
N ASN A 93 25.34 -13.81 15.92
CA ASN A 93 26.27 -12.73 16.20
C ASN A 93 25.53 -11.49 16.73
N LEU A 94 24.38 -11.14 16.13
CA LEU A 94 23.56 -10.02 16.60
C LEU A 94 23.02 -10.27 18.01
N VAL A 95 22.47 -11.46 18.27
CA VAL A 95 21.96 -11.85 19.59
C VAL A 95 23.06 -11.77 20.65
N GLN A 96 24.25 -12.30 20.35
CA GLN A 96 25.39 -12.22 21.25
C GLN A 96 25.87 -10.78 21.44
N ALA A 97 25.91 -9.98 20.37
CA ALA A 97 26.34 -8.58 20.41
C ALA A 97 25.40 -7.72 21.26
N LEU A 98 24.08 -7.87 21.13
CA LEU A 98 23.10 -7.14 21.95
C LEU A 98 23.03 -7.66 23.40
N SER A 99 23.44 -8.91 23.64
CA SER A 99 23.47 -9.52 24.99
C SER A 99 24.82 -9.37 25.70
N SER A 100 25.81 -8.76 25.05
CA SER A 100 27.18 -8.63 25.56
C SER A 100 27.35 -7.59 26.68
N GLY A 101 26.31 -6.81 26.97
CA GLY A 101 26.36 -5.71 27.95
C GLY A 101 27.00 -4.42 27.40
N ILE A 102 27.38 -4.40 26.12
CA ILE A 102 27.82 -3.18 25.43
C ILE A 102 26.61 -2.26 25.21
N SER A 103 26.78 -0.97 25.50
CA SER A 103 25.82 0.08 25.14
C SER A 103 26.11 0.56 23.73
N TYR A 104 25.08 0.57 22.88
CA TYR A 104 25.18 1.07 21.51
C TYR A 104 24.63 2.49 21.44
N THR A 105 25.34 3.35 20.71
CA THR A 105 24.86 4.69 20.36
C THR A 105 23.70 4.60 19.36
N PRO A 106 22.87 5.66 19.23
CA PRO A 106 21.75 5.65 18.28
C PRO A 106 22.17 5.37 16.83
N GLN A 107 23.30 5.93 16.41
CA GLN A 107 23.83 5.77 15.05
C GLN A 107 24.33 4.34 14.81
N GLU A 108 24.90 3.67 15.81
CA GLU A 108 25.30 2.26 15.72
C GLU A 108 24.08 1.34 15.62
N LEU A 109 23.03 1.60 16.40
CA LEU A 109 21.76 0.86 16.29
C LEU A 109 21.12 1.03 14.91
N LEU A 110 21.13 2.25 14.38
CA LEU A 110 20.65 2.53 13.03
C LEU A 110 21.49 1.81 11.96
N TYR A 111 22.81 1.77 12.12
CA TYR A 111 23.70 1.04 11.22
C TYR A 111 23.41 -0.46 11.24
N LEU A 112 23.25 -1.07 12.42
CA LEU A 112 22.89 -2.48 12.57
C LEU A 112 21.55 -2.79 11.90
N ALA A 113 20.54 -1.92 12.05
CA ALA A 113 19.26 -2.08 11.38
C ALA A 113 19.40 -2.02 9.85
N LYS A 114 20.18 -1.08 9.32
CA LYS A 114 20.44 -0.99 7.88
C LYS A 114 21.18 -2.22 7.34
N GLN A 115 22.08 -2.81 8.13
CA GLN A 115 22.74 -4.06 7.75
C GLN A 115 21.80 -5.27 7.77
N ALA A 116 20.87 -5.32 8.72
CA ALA A 116 19.83 -6.36 8.76
C ALA A 116 18.88 -6.30 7.56
N GLY A 117 18.73 -5.11 6.94
CA GLY A 117 18.01 -4.94 5.69
C GLY A 117 16.52 -5.25 5.84
N ASN A 118 16.08 -6.40 5.30
CA ASN A 118 14.69 -6.85 5.35
C ASN A 118 14.46 -7.99 6.37
N ASP A 119 15.48 -8.39 7.14
CA ASP A 119 15.35 -9.44 8.15
C ASP A 119 14.49 -8.96 9.33
N GLN A 120 13.22 -9.37 9.32
CA GLN A 120 12.24 -8.90 10.29
C GLN A 120 12.53 -9.37 11.72
N ALA A 121 13.18 -10.52 11.89
CA ALA A 121 13.50 -11.05 13.21
C ALA A 121 14.66 -10.26 13.83
N ASP A 122 15.70 -9.99 13.05
CA ASP A 122 16.83 -9.16 13.49
C ASP A 122 16.41 -7.71 13.73
N LEU A 123 15.56 -7.14 12.85
CA LEU A 123 15.02 -5.78 13.02
C LEU A 123 14.15 -5.65 14.28
N ARG A 124 13.34 -6.66 14.60
CA ARG A 124 12.58 -6.71 15.84
C ARG A 124 13.51 -6.67 17.05
N LEU A 125 14.54 -7.53 17.03
CA LEU A 125 15.52 -7.62 18.12
C LEU A 125 16.23 -6.29 18.38
N ILE A 126 16.63 -5.60 17.30
CA ILE A 126 17.26 -4.27 17.37
C ILE A 126 16.27 -3.23 17.90
N SER A 127 15.04 -3.21 17.39
CA SER A 127 13.99 -2.30 17.84
C SER A 127 13.65 -2.49 19.34
N ASP A 128 13.55 -3.73 19.80
CA ASP A 128 13.27 -4.07 21.19
C ASP A 128 14.43 -3.66 22.11
N TYR A 129 15.68 -3.84 21.65
CA TYR A 129 16.86 -3.36 22.37
C TYR A 129 16.89 -1.83 22.45
N ALA A 130 16.69 -1.13 21.33
CA ALA A 130 16.65 0.33 21.25
C ALA A 130 15.63 0.91 22.23
N LYS A 131 14.42 0.31 22.27
CA LYS A 131 13.35 0.72 23.18
C LYS A 131 13.73 0.57 24.65
N LYS A 132 14.45 -0.49 25.02
CA LYS A 132 14.97 -0.67 26.39
C LYS A 132 16.02 0.39 26.77
N GLN A 133 16.74 0.91 25.79
CA GLN A 133 17.74 1.98 25.99
C GLN A 133 17.15 3.39 25.89
N GLY A 134 15.84 3.53 25.69
CA GLY A 134 15.16 4.83 25.61
C GLY A 134 15.14 5.43 24.19
N PHE A 135 15.30 4.63 23.15
CA PHE A 135 15.20 5.06 21.76
C PHE A 135 14.03 4.39 21.03
N GLU A 136 13.40 5.11 20.11
CA GLU A 136 12.38 4.58 19.21
C GLU A 136 12.93 4.49 17.79
N MET A 137 12.76 3.33 17.17
CA MET A 137 13.16 3.08 15.78
C MET A 137 11.94 2.74 14.94
N ASN A 138 11.88 3.28 13.72
CA ASN A 138 10.82 2.94 12.75
C ASN A 138 11.19 1.69 11.92
N CYS A 139 12.25 0.95 12.23
CA CYS A 139 12.77 -0.10 11.37
C CYS A 139 11.98 -1.42 11.44
N TYR A 140 11.03 -1.54 12.37
CA TYR A 140 10.22 -2.74 12.56
C TYR A 140 8.73 -2.39 12.69
N ARG A 141 7.87 -3.22 12.11
CA ARG A 141 6.41 -3.19 12.30
C ARG A 141 5.93 -4.54 12.82
N SER A 142 5.01 -4.50 13.78
CA SER A 142 4.48 -5.74 14.36
C SER A 142 3.67 -6.53 13.33
N PRO A 143 3.60 -7.87 13.46
CA PRO A 143 2.78 -8.71 12.58
C PRO A 143 1.34 -8.23 12.53
N GLU A 144 0.76 -7.84 13.66
CA GLU A 144 -0.63 -7.40 13.77
C GLU A 144 -0.88 -6.13 12.95
N GLN A 145 0.07 -5.18 12.97
CA GLN A 145 -0.02 -3.97 12.16
C GLN A 145 0.06 -4.30 10.66
N LYS A 146 1.00 -5.17 10.27
CA LYS A 146 1.15 -5.61 8.88
C LYS A 146 -0.11 -6.32 8.39
N ILE A 147 -0.65 -7.24 9.18
CA ILE A 147 -1.88 -7.99 8.87
C ILE A 147 -3.06 -7.04 8.71
N LYS A 148 -3.20 -6.07 9.61
CA LYS A 148 -4.27 -5.06 9.53
C LYS A 148 -4.17 -4.21 8.26
N ASP A 149 -2.98 -3.74 7.92
CA ASP A 149 -2.75 -2.94 6.72
C ASP A 149 -2.98 -3.76 5.43
N PHE A 150 -2.57 -5.03 5.42
CA PHE A 150 -2.81 -5.97 4.31
C PHE A 150 -4.31 -6.29 4.15
N HIS A 151 -5.01 -6.57 5.24
CA HIS A 151 -6.45 -6.79 5.23
C HIS A 151 -7.20 -5.56 4.71
N THR A 152 -6.83 -4.36 5.15
CA THR A 152 -7.43 -3.10 4.68
C THR A 152 -7.28 -2.92 3.16
N MET A 153 -6.12 -3.31 2.61
CA MET A 153 -5.88 -3.26 1.16
C MET A 153 -6.81 -4.21 0.40
N ASN A 154 -6.91 -5.47 0.84
CA ASN A 154 -7.76 -6.46 0.18
C ASN A 154 -9.25 -6.16 0.35
N GLU A 155 -9.66 -5.59 1.49
CA GLU A 155 -11.03 -5.13 1.70
C GLU A 155 -11.40 -4.04 0.67
N ILE A 156 -10.49 -3.12 0.37
CA ILE A 156 -10.70 -2.10 -0.67
C ILE A 156 -10.85 -2.77 -2.05
N PHE A 157 -10.00 -3.73 -2.41
CA PHE A 157 -10.18 -4.48 -3.67
C PHE A 157 -11.52 -5.22 -3.73
N GLY A 158 -11.95 -5.81 -2.61
CA GLY A 158 -13.25 -6.46 -2.48
C GLY A 158 -14.42 -5.49 -2.70
N LYS A 159 -14.40 -4.33 -2.03
CA LYS A 159 -15.41 -3.28 -2.19
C LYS A 159 -15.43 -2.70 -3.60
N SER A 160 -14.26 -2.43 -4.19
CA SER A 160 -14.15 -1.96 -5.58
C SER A 160 -14.68 -2.97 -6.59
N ALA A 161 -14.67 -4.27 -6.27
CA ALA A 161 -15.21 -5.30 -7.12
C ALA A 161 -16.73 -5.46 -7.00
N ASP A 162 -17.33 -5.07 -5.86
CA ASP A 162 -18.77 -5.21 -5.57
C ASP A 162 -19.66 -4.14 -6.23
N ASP A 163 -19.08 -3.05 -6.76
CA ASP A 163 -19.85 -1.99 -7.42
C ASP A 163 -20.33 -2.45 -8.81
N GLU A 164 -21.43 -3.21 -8.83
CA GLU A 164 -22.08 -3.74 -10.04
C GLU A 164 -22.68 -2.66 -10.94
N ASP A 165 -23.04 -1.51 -10.36
CA ASP A 165 -23.87 -0.47 -10.98
C ASP A 165 -23.11 0.83 -11.28
N CYS A 166 -21.81 0.92 -10.95
CA CYS A 166 -21.04 2.18 -11.03
C CYS A 166 -21.76 3.37 -10.36
N LYS A 167 -22.53 3.11 -9.29
CA LYS A 167 -23.27 4.16 -8.59
C LYS A 167 -22.42 4.88 -7.56
N ASN A 168 -21.28 4.30 -7.14
CA ASN A 168 -20.36 4.93 -6.22
C ASN A 168 -18.94 5.01 -6.79
N TRP A 169 -18.23 6.07 -6.41
CA TRP A 169 -16.92 6.47 -6.90
C TRP A 169 -15.76 5.57 -6.41
N VAL A 170 -15.98 4.27 -6.20
CA VAL A 170 -15.08 3.37 -5.44
C VAL A 170 -14.40 2.32 -6.32
N ARG A 171 -14.50 2.42 -7.65
CA ARG A 171 -13.65 1.60 -8.54
C ARG A 171 -12.29 2.28 -8.64
N LEU A 172 -11.22 1.61 -8.21
CA LEU A 172 -9.86 2.07 -8.46
C LEU A 172 -9.66 2.17 -9.98
N PRO A 173 -9.30 3.36 -10.52
CA PRO A 173 -8.91 3.49 -11.91
C PRO A 173 -7.77 2.52 -12.24
N ASP A 174 -7.78 1.91 -13.42
CA ASP A 174 -6.76 0.93 -13.83
C ASP A 174 -5.33 1.49 -13.71
N ASN A 175 -5.14 2.79 -13.94
CA ASN A 175 -3.87 3.50 -13.83
C ASN A 175 -3.45 3.81 -12.38
N GLU A 176 -4.34 3.68 -11.40
CA GLU A 176 -4.09 4.01 -9.98
C GLU A 176 -3.91 2.76 -9.11
N VAL A 177 -4.17 1.56 -9.63
CA VAL A 177 -3.96 0.30 -8.89
C VAL A 177 -2.50 0.14 -8.47
N ASP A 178 -1.57 0.50 -9.35
CA ASP A 178 -0.13 0.39 -9.10
C ASP A 178 0.32 1.35 -8.00
N ASP A 179 -0.13 2.60 -8.07
CA ASP A 179 0.15 3.62 -7.06
C ASP A 179 -0.47 3.27 -5.71
N PHE A 180 -1.68 2.71 -5.72
CA PHE A 180 -2.35 2.25 -4.51
C PHE A 180 -1.56 1.11 -3.85
N VAL A 181 -1.14 0.10 -4.61
CA VAL A 181 -0.35 -1.03 -4.11
C VAL A 181 1.01 -0.55 -3.60
N ASN A 182 1.69 0.33 -4.34
CA ASN A 182 2.98 0.89 -3.92
C ASN A 182 2.87 1.72 -2.64
N LYS A 183 1.80 2.53 -2.50
CA LYS A 183 1.52 3.29 -1.27
C LYS A 183 1.27 2.37 -0.08
N ARG A 184 0.58 1.24 -0.29
CA ARG A 184 0.34 0.24 0.75
C ARG A 184 1.59 -0.58 1.09
N LEU A 185 2.46 -0.83 0.11
CA LEU A 185 3.76 -1.45 0.35
C LEU A 185 4.58 -0.62 1.34
N ASN A 186 4.64 0.70 1.15
CA ASN A 186 5.33 1.62 2.06
C ASN A 186 4.71 1.66 3.48
N THR A 187 3.43 1.27 3.61
CA THR A 187 2.82 1.10 4.94
C THR A 187 3.15 -0.25 5.57
N ILE A 188 3.36 -1.30 4.79
CA ILE A 188 3.58 -2.65 5.35
C ILE A 188 5.08 -2.91 5.59
N CYS A 189 5.94 -2.34 4.75
CA CYS A 189 7.39 -2.47 4.78
C CYS A 189 8.04 -1.08 4.78
N ILE A 190 9.00 -0.87 5.67
CA ILE A 190 9.81 0.35 5.72
C ILE A 190 11.15 0.01 5.09
N ARG A 191 11.58 0.79 4.10
CA ARG A 191 12.83 0.51 3.39
C ARG A 191 14.02 0.85 4.30
N PRO A 192 15.15 0.14 4.16
CA PRO A 192 16.34 0.43 4.96
C PRO A 192 16.82 1.89 4.87
N ASP A 193 16.64 2.52 3.71
CA ASP A 193 17.00 3.93 3.50
C ASP A 193 16.16 4.89 4.34
N ASP A 194 14.91 4.51 4.65
CA ASP A 194 13.94 5.30 5.42
C ASP A 194 14.01 5.03 6.94
N PHE A 195 14.96 4.19 7.38
CA PHE A 195 15.14 3.91 8.81
C PHE A 195 15.60 5.17 9.55
N THR A 196 14.93 5.45 10.67
CA THR A 196 15.17 6.56 11.57
C THR A 196 15.16 6.08 13.01
N ILE A 197 15.91 6.78 13.86
CA ILE A 197 15.96 6.58 15.29
C ILE A 197 15.77 7.91 16.00
N LYS A 198 15.01 7.91 17.09
CA LYS A 198 14.73 9.08 17.92
C LYS A 198 14.84 8.73 19.39
N GLU A 199 15.12 9.72 20.22
CA GLU A 199 15.04 9.56 21.68
C GLU A 199 13.58 9.58 22.13
N ILE A 200 13.23 8.62 23.00
CA ILE A 200 11.92 8.57 23.64
C ILE A 200 11.87 9.73 24.64
N PRO A 201 10.90 10.66 24.51
CA PRO A 201 10.78 11.79 25.43
C PRO A 201 10.48 11.26 26.84
N LYS A 202 11.23 11.77 27.83
CA LYS A 202 11.11 11.39 29.24
C LYS A 202 10.04 12.22 29.96
N THR A 203 9.65 13.37 29.39
CA THR A 203 8.65 14.28 29.95
C THR A 203 7.59 14.70 28.93
N ILE A 204 6.45 15.21 29.42
CA ILE A 204 5.37 15.73 28.57
C ILE A 204 5.86 16.97 27.80
N ASP A 205 6.69 17.80 28.41
CA ASP A 205 7.23 19.01 27.78
C ASP A 205 8.17 18.65 26.60
N GLU A 206 9.02 17.63 26.77
CA GLU A 206 9.86 17.09 25.69
C GLU A 206 9.02 16.50 24.55
N LEU A 207 7.89 15.85 24.87
CA LEU A 207 6.96 15.32 23.86
C LEU A 207 6.27 16.44 23.07
N ILE A 208 5.85 17.51 23.74
CA ILE A 208 5.26 18.69 23.08
C ILE A 208 6.28 19.38 22.18
N GLU A 209 7.53 19.54 22.63
CA GLU A 209 8.60 20.11 21.80
C GLU A 209 8.89 19.24 20.58
N GLN A 210 8.97 17.92 20.74
CA GLN A 210 9.14 16.99 19.62
C GLN A 210 7.97 17.11 18.61
N ASP A 211 6.73 17.17 19.08
CA ASP A 211 5.54 17.37 18.23
C ASP A 211 5.57 18.69 17.47
N ILE A 212 5.99 19.78 18.11
CA ILE A 212 6.14 21.10 17.47
C ILE A 212 7.21 21.04 16.37
N ILE A 213 8.35 20.40 16.64
CA ILE A 213 9.44 20.27 15.67
C ILE A 213 9.01 19.39 14.48
N GLU A 214 8.33 18.28 14.74
CA GLU A 214 7.81 17.40 13.69
C GLU A 214 6.78 18.10 12.80
N ASN A 215 5.84 18.84 13.40
CA ASN A 215 4.84 19.58 12.66
C ASN A 215 5.48 20.67 11.80
N ARG A 216 6.50 21.38 12.32
CA ARG A 216 7.28 22.35 11.52
C ARG A 216 8.02 21.69 10.36
N LYS A 217 8.61 20.50 10.55
CA LYS A 217 9.24 19.73 9.45
C LYS A 217 8.22 19.31 8.39
N LYS A 218 7.08 18.77 8.81
CA LYS A 218 5.98 18.38 7.90
C LYS A 218 5.43 19.58 7.12
N GLU A 219 5.35 20.75 7.74
CA GLU A 219 5.00 21.99 7.05
C GLU A 219 6.08 22.41 6.03
N ALA A 220 7.36 22.38 6.41
CA ALA A 220 8.46 22.71 5.50
C ALA A 220 8.51 21.78 4.27
N GLU A 221 8.38 20.47 4.46
CA GLU A 221 8.32 19.49 3.36
C GLU A 221 7.11 19.69 2.44
N LYS A 222 5.98 20.19 2.96
CA LYS A 222 4.81 20.55 2.16
C LYS A 222 5.04 21.83 1.36
N ARG A 223 5.76 22.81 1.90
CA ARG A 223 6.10 24.06 1.19
C ARG A 223 7.06 23.82 0.02
N ASP A 224 8.01 22.91 0.17
CA ASP A 224 8.91 22.51 -0.93
C ASP A 224 8.18 21.76 -2.05
N LYS A 225 7.16 20.95 -1.72
CA LYS A 225 6.33 20.25 -2.73
C LYS A 225 5.32 21.15 -3.43
N ASN A 226 4.88 22.23 -2.79
CA ASN A 226 3.91 23.18 -3.34
C ASN A 226 4.55 24.33 -4.14
N GLY A 227 5.85 24.27 -4.44
CA GLY A 227 6.54 25.29 -5.25
C GLY A 227 6.69 26.66 -4.56
N GLU A 228 6.38 26.77 -3.25
CA GLU A 228 6.46 28.05 -2.53
C GLU A 228 7.90 28.59 -2.43
N PHE A 229 8.90 27.71 -2.55
CA PHE A 229 10.31 28.12 -2.61
C PHE A 229 10.59 29.00 -3.84
N LEU A 230 9.95 28.74 -5.00
CA LEU A 230 10.12 29.53 -6.22
C LEU A 230 9.47 30.92 -6.12
N LYS A 231 8.36 31.04 -5.37
CA LYS A 231 7.72 32.34 -5.09
C LYS A 231 8.61 33.29 -4.30
N GLY A 232 9.50 32.77 -3.45
CA GLY A 232 10.46 33.57 -2.67
C GLY A 232 11.62 34.16 -3.50
N PHE A 233 11.89 33.62 -4.70
CA PHE A 233 12.96 34.07 -5.59
C PHE A 233 12.47 34.93 -6.77
N GLY A 234 11.18 35.28 -6.81
CA GLY A 234 10.62 36.15 -7.85
C GLY A 234 10.56 35.52 -9.25
N GLN A 235 10.67 34.19 -9.36
CA GLN A 235 10.36 33.49 -10.61
C GLN A 235 8.86 33.20 -10.66
N GLU A 236 8.16 33.84 -11.59
CA GLU A 236 6.80 33.42 -11.96
C GLU A 236 6.85 31.99 -12.49
N GLU A 237 5.92 31.14 -12.02
CA GLU A 237 5.70 29.83 -12.61
C GLU A 237 5.53 29.98 -14.13
N PRO A 238 6.15 29.13 -14.96
CA PRO A 238 5.90 29.16 -16.39
C PRO A 238 4.40 28.94 -16.59
N LYS A 239 3.71 29.97 -17.10
CA LYS A 239 2.33 29.83 -17.56
C LYS A 239 2.33 28.72 -18.60
N VAL A 240 1.77 27.57 -18.25
CA VAL A 240 1.40 26.56 -19.23
C VAL A 240 0.32 27.21 -20.07
N ASP A 241 0.62 27.43 -21.35
CA ASP A 241 -0.34 27.99 -22.30
C ASP A 241 -1.48 26.98 -22.52
N THR A 242 -2.57 27.16 -21.79
CA THR A 242 -3.78 26.35 -21.89
C THR A 242 -4.69 26.82 -23.02
N ALA A 243 -4.23 27.68 -23.94
CA ALA A 243 -5.02 28.10 -25.12
C ALA A 243 -5.50 26.92 -26.00
N PHE A 244 -4.91 25.73 -25.84
CA PHE A 244 -5.41 24.50 -26.49
C PHE A 244 -6.66 23.89 -25.82
N TYR A 245 -6.94 24.23 -24.56
CA TYR A 245 -8.07 23.75 -23.75
C TYR A 245 -9.18 24.80 -23.56
N GLU A 246 -8.96 26.04 -23.99
CA GLU A 246 -10.03 27.03 -24.06
C GLU A 246 -10.90 26.74 -25.28
N SER A 247 -12.07 26.15 -25.00
CA SER A 247 -13.16 25.98 -25.95
C SER A 247 -13.32 27.25 -26.79
N ARG A 248 -13.24 27.14 -28.12
CA ARG A 248 -13.86 28.17 -28.98
C ARG A 248 -15.33 28.20 -28.62
N GLU A 249 -15.74 29.21 -27.86
CA GLU A 249 -17.14 29.65 -27.85
C GLU A 249 -17.47 29.95 -29.31
N VAL A 250 -18.22 29.05 -29.94
CA VAL A 250 -18.91 29.35 -31.17
C VAL A 250 -20.05 30.27 -30.76
N GLU A 251 -19.81 31.58 -30.84
CA GLU A 251 -20.89 32.55 -30.97
C GLU A 251 -21.58 32.27 -32.32
N GLU A 252 -22.67 31.50 -32.28
CA GLU A 252 -23.71 31.62 -33.30
C GLU A 252 -24.41 32.96 -33.11
N ASN A 253 -23.94 33.96 -33.85
CA ASN A 253 -24.72 35.13 -34.22
C ASN A 253 -24.59 35.32 -35.73
N GLU A 254 -25.55 34.78 -36.48
CA GLU A 254 -26.23 35.41 -37.62
C GLU A 254 -27.36 34.52 -38.16
#